data_AF-A0A2I0UWH7-F1
#
_entry.id   AF-A0A2I0UWH7-F1
#
_cell.length_a   1.000
_cell.length_b   1.000
_cell.length_c   1.000
_cell.angle_alpha   90.00
_cell.angle_beta   90.00
_cell.angle_gamma   90.00
#
_symmetry.space_group_name_H-M   'P 1'
#
loop_
_entity.id
_entity.type
_entity.pdbx_description
1 polymer ?
#
loop_
_entity_poly.entity_id
_entity_poly.type
_entity_poly.pdbx_seq_one_letter_code
_entity_poly.pdbx_strand_id
1 'polypeptide(L)'
;MTEMKKLSIHRALTELKMLNLRIETATNEVSAVVANRKSNRKMKGVDIQEYEKQMQASYDKVVGLISYRNKIKALVVQSNASTKVIVGKEEMTVAEAIERKQSIQYEKNLLEIMQHQYRSTINTVAKENDALPAKLETYLINILGNKDKQSPDEVKLHTETFMKRNEYEIIDPLNVKKQIESLSTRIEEFESEVDAVLSESNATTFIEVEA
;
A
#
# COMPACT_ATOMS: atom_id res chain seq x y z
N MET A 1 -18.78 28.48 -28.91
CA MET A 1 -18.20 27.13 -28.82
C MET A 1 -17.18 27.19 -27.69
N THR A 2 -17.41 26.45 -26.60
CA THR A 2 -16.46 26.34 -25.48
C THR A 2 -15.20 25.65 -26.01
N GLU A 3 -14.03 26.23 -25.75
CA GLU A 3 -12.76 25.68 -26.21
C GLU A 3 -12.39 24.47 -25.34
N MET A 4 -12.10 23.32 -25.98
CA MET A 4 -11.74 22.08 -25.30
C MET A 4 -10.21 21.91 -25.35
N LYS A 5 -9.59 21.81 -24.18
CA LYS A 5 -8.15 21.59 -24.04
C LYS A 5 -7.87 20.11 -23.81
N LYS A 6 -7.10 19.49 -24.71
CA LYS A 6 -6.64 18.11 -24.58
C LYS A 6 -5.35 18.03 -23.76
N LEU A 7 -5.35 17.23 -22.69
CA LEU A 7 -4.22 17.04 -21.77
C LEU A 7 -3.94 15.55 -21.58
N SER A 8 -2.68 15.15 -21.54
CA SER A 8 -2.36 13.82 -20.97
C SER A 8 -2.61 13.82 -19.47
N ILE A 9 -2.86 12.66 -18.86
CA ILE A 9 -3.03 12.56 -17.41
C ILE A 9 -1.79 13.09 -16.68
N HIS A 10 -0.58 12.82 -17.19
CA HIS A 10 0.66 13.38 -16.63
C HIS A 10 0.64 14.92 -16.59
N ARG A 11 0.21 15.57 -17.68
CA ARG A 11 0.08 17.04 -17.74
C ARG A 11 -1.05 17.53 -16.84
N ALA A 12 -2.18 16.83 -16.80
CA ALA A 12 -3.30 17.16 -15.93
C ALA A 12 -2.91 17.12 -14.44
N LEU A 13 -2.15 16.12 -14.00
CA LEU A 13 -1.62 16.01 -12.64
C LEU A 13 -0.66 17.16 -12.31
N THR A 14 0.19 17.53 -13.26
CA THR A 14 1.10 18.69 -13.12
C THR A 14 0.32 19.99 -13.03
N GLU A 15 -0.70 20.16 -13.86
CA GLU A 15 -1.60 21.32 -13.86
C GLU A 15 -2.38 21.43 -12.54
N LEU A 16 -2.88 20.31 -11.99
CA LEU A 16 -3.49 20.27 -10.67
C LEU A 16 -2.54 20.74 -9.56
N LYS A 17 -1.26 20.33 -9.60
CA LYS A 17 -0.26 20.79 -8.63
C LYS A 17 -0.04 22.30 -8.72
N MET A 18 0.06 22.84 -9.94
CA MET A 18 0.21 24.28 -10.17
C MET A 18 -1.05 25.06 -9.78
N LEU A 19 -2.23 24.51 -10.03
CA LEU A 19 -3.50 25.11 -9.62
C LEU A 19 -3.63 25.17 -8.10
N ASN A 20 -3.21 24.13 -7.37
CA ASN A 20 -3.20 24.16 -5.90
C ASN A 20 -2.39 25.35 -5.37
N LEU A 21 -1.16 25.53 -5.88
CA LEU A 21 -0.28 26.65 -5.49
C LEU A 21 -0.91 28.00 -5.85
N ARG A 22 -1.47 28.13 -7.06
CA ARG A 22 -2.12 29.37 -7.52
C ARG A 22 -3.36 29.71 -6.70
N ILE A 23 -4.17 28.70 -6.34
CA ILE A 23 -5.36 28.87 -5.50
C ILE A 23 -4.92 29.33 -4.12
N GLU A 24 -3.90 28.70 -3.53
CA GLU A 24 -3.36 29.08 -2.22
C GLU A 24 -2.88 30.53 -2.21
N THR A 25 -2.04 30.92 -3.17
CA THR A 25 -1.56 32.31 -3.31
C THR A 25 -2.73 33.28 -3.50
N ALA A 26 -3.63 33.00 -4.44
CA ALA A 26 -4.75 33.89 -4.72
C ALA A 26 -5.71 34.01 -3.52
N THR A 27 -5.93 32.93 -2.78
CA THR A 27 -6.77 32.93 -1.57
C THR A 27 -6.16 33.80 -0.47
N ASN A 28 -4.84 33.74 -0.28
CA ASN A 28 -4.14 34.60 0.68
C ASN A 28 -4.18 36.09 0.32
N GLU A 29 -4.36 36.41 -0.97
CA GLU A 29 -4.48 37.79 -1.47
C GLU A 29 -5.91 38.33 -1.44
N VAL A 30 -6.93 37.47 -1.29
CA VAL A 30 -8.34 37.89 -1.31
C VAL A 30 -8.66 38.75 -0.09
N SER A 31 -9.17 39.94 -0.38
CA SER A 31 -9.75 40.83 0.62
C SER A 31 -11.27 40.67 0.59
N ALA A 32 -11.81 39.73 1.36
CA ALA A 32 -13.25 39.44 1.36
C ALA A 32 -14.06 40.50 2.14
N VAL A 33 -13.50 41.01 3.25
CA VAL A 33 -14.11 42.02 4.10
C VAL A 33 -13.02 42.91 4.67
N VAL A 34 -13.26 44.22 4.75
CA VAL A 34 -12.34 45.15 5.43
C VAL A 34 -13.10 46.19 6.24
N ALA A 35 -12.56 46.56 7.41
CA ALA A 35 -13.08 47.66 8.20
C ALA A 35 -12.70 49.01 7.57
N ASN A 36 -13.67 49.92 7.46
CA ASN A 36 -13.44 51.29 7.02
C ASN A 36 -14.21 52.29 7.91
N ARG A 37 -13.64 53.48 8.12
CA ARG A 37 -14.36 54.58 8.80
C ARG A 37 -15.40 55.14 7.84
N LYS A 38 -16.62 55.41 8.32
CA LYS A 38 -17.72 55.97 7.52
C LYS A 38 -17.37 57.30 6.83
N SER A 39 -16.45 58.07 7.41
CA SER A 39 -15.96 59.34 6.87
C SER A 39 -14.94 59.18 5.73
N ASN A 40 -14.28 58.03 5.62
CA ASN A 40 -13.30 57.81 4.56
C ASN A 40 -14.02 57.53 3.24
N ARG A 41 -13.60 58.22 2.18
CA ARG A 41 -14.08 58.02 0.80
C ARG A 41 -13.10 57.22 -0.07
N LYS A 42 -11.89 56.98 0.45
CA LYS A 42 -10.82 56.27 -0.26
C LYS A 42 -10.21 55.19 0.62
N MET A 43 -9.79 54.10 -0.01
CA MET A 43 -9.16 52.95 0.62
C MET A 43 -7.98 52.49 -0.24
N LYS A 44 -6.80 52.31 0.37
CA LYS A 44 -5.54 51.99 -0.34
C LYS A 44 -5.27 52.89 -1.57
N GLY A 45 -5.67 54.16 -1.53
CA GLY A 45 -5.44 55.12 -2.61
C GLY A 45 -6.51 55.16 -3.71
N VAL A 46 -7.49 54.25 -3.71
CA VAL A 46 -8.61 54.20 -4.67
C VAL A 46 -9.95 54.56 -4.02
N ASP A 47 -10.96 54.91 -4.82
CA ASP A 47 -12.34 55.10 -4.35
C ASP A 47 -12.92 53.78 -3.80
N ILE A 48 -13.86 53.86 -2.86
CA ILE A 48 -14.50 52.68 -2.27
C ILE A 48 -15.18 51.81 -3.32
N GLN A 49 -15.88 52.40 -4.29
CA GLN A 49 -16.58 51.62 -5.33
C GLN A 49 -15.59 50.82 -6.19
N GLU A 50 -14.42 51.40 -6.47
CA GLU A 50 -13.37 50.73 -7.23
C GLU A 50 -12.69 49.64 -6.39
N TYR A 51 -12.51 49.88 -5.09
CA TYR A 51 -12.00 48.87 -4.16
C TYR A 51 -12.95 47.68 -4.03
N GLU A 52 -14.27 47.91 -3.93
CA GLU A 52 -15.29 46.85 -3.91
C GLU A 52 -15.23 45.98 -5.17
N LYS A 53 -15.06 46.59 -6.36
CA LYS A 53 -14.84 45.84 -7.60
C LYS A 53 -13.57 45.01 -7.57
N GLN A 54 -12.47 45.54 -7.02
CA GLN A 54 -11.23 44.79 -6.86
C GLN A 54 -11.39 43.60 -5.90
N MET A 55 -12.13 43.79 -4.80
CA MET A 55 -12.47 42.71 -3.86
C MET A 55 -13.27 41.61 -4.57
N GLN A 56 -14.33 41.97 -5.30
CA GLN A 56 -15.14 41.00 -6.06
C GLN A 56 -14.31 40.28 -7.12
N ALA A 57 -13.52 41.00 -7.91
CA ALA A 57 -12.66 40.41 -8.93
C ALA A 57 -11.61 39.43 -8.35
N SER A 58 -11.06 39.75 -7.18
CA SER A 58 -10.13 38.85 -6.49
C SER A 58 -10.81 37.55 -6.06
N TYR A 59 -12.04 37.64 -5.54
CA TYR A 59 -12.85 36.49 -5.16
C TYR A 59 -13.25 35.63 -6.38
N ASP A 60 -13.75 36.27 -7.44
CA ASP A 60 -14.16 35.58 -8.67
C ASP A 60 -12.99 34.82 -9.31
N LYS A 61 -11.78 35.40 -9.26
CA LYS A 61 -10.54 34.72 -9.70
C LYS A 61 -10.29 33.44 -8.90
N VAL A 62 -10.39 33.49 -7.57
CA VAL A 62 -10.20 32.29 -6.73
C VAL A 62 -11.25 31.23 -7.02
N VAL A 63 -12.53 31.62 -7.10
CA VAL A 63 -13.64 30.69 -7.42
C VAL A 63 -13.44 30.05 -8.80
N GLY A 64 -13.03 30.83 -9.80
CA GLY A 64 -12.73 30.32 -11.14
C GLY A 64 -11.61 29.29 -11.13
N LEU A 65 -10.51 29.56 -10.41
CA LEU A 65 -9.40 28.62 -10.26
C LEU A 65 -9.84 27.32 -9.56
N ILE A 66 -10.65 27.41 -8.50
CA ILE A 66 -11.19 26.24 -7.78
C ILE A 66 -12.09 25.40 -8.70
N SER A 67 -13.00 26.05 -9.42
CA SER A 67 -13.91 25.38 -10.36
C SER A 67 -13.12 24.62 -11.44
N TYR A 68 -12.16 25.29 -12.08
CA TYR A 68 -11.32 24.68 -13.12
C TYR A 68 -10.49 23.49 -12.58
N ARG A 69 -9.88 23.64 -11.40
CA ARG A 69 -9.19 22.54 -10.72
C ARG A 69 -10.10 21.34 -10.48
N ASN A 70 -11.34 21.58 -10.02
CA ASN A 70 -12.29 20.50 -9.74
C ASN A 70 -12.72 19.77 -11.02
N LYS A 71 -12.92 20.49 -12.14
CA LYS A 71 -13.17 19.88 -13.46
C LYS A 71 -12.04 18.93 -13.86
N ILE A 72 -10.78 19.38 -13.82
CA ILE A 72 -9.62 18.53 -14.16
C ILE A 72 -9.56 17.32 -13.22
N LYS A 73 -9.73 17.53 -11.91
CA LYS A 73 -9.64 16.43 -10.95
C LYS A 73 -10.73 15.37 -11.18
N ALA A 74 -11.95 15.78 -11.49
CA ALA A 74 -13.04 14.87 -11.79
C ALA A 74 -12.73 14.00 -13.02
N LEU A 75 -12.22 14.62 -14.09
CA LEU A 75 -11.83 13.90 -15.31
C LEU A 75 -10.67 12.91 -15.06
N VAL A 76 -9.67 13.30 -14.26
CA VAL A 76 -8.57 12.40 -13.87
C VAL A 76 -9.09 11.21 -13.06
N VAL A 77 -10.00 11.45 -12.11
CA VAL A 77 -10.59 10.36 -11.31
C VAL A 77 -11.39 9.41 -12.19
N GLN A 78 -12.21 9.95 -13.10
CA GLN A 78 -12.97 9.15 -14.06
C GLN A 78 -12.04 8.31 -14.94
N SER A 79 -10.98 8.92 -15.50
CA SER A 79 -10.00 8.21 -16.30
C SER A 79 -9.32 7.10 -15.51
N ASN A 80 -8.92 7.35 -14.26
CA ASN A 80 -8.29 6.32 -13.45
C ASN A 80 -9.23 5.15 -13.15
N ALA A 81 -10.52 5.41 -12.99
CA ALA A 81 -11.53 4.38 -12.74
C ALA A 81 -11.88 3.56 -14.00
N SER A 82 -11.69 4.11 -15.20
CA SER A 82 -12.05 3.44 -16.46
C SER A 82 -10.86 2.81 -17.20
N THR A 83 -9.66 3.38 -17.04
CA THR A 83 -8.47 2.91 -17.77
C THR A 83 -7.93 1.65 -17.12
N LYS A 84 -7.82 0.58 -17.90
CA LYS A 84 -7.22 -0.69 -17.49
C LYS A 84 -5.71 -0.72 -17.78
N VAL A 85 -4.98 -1.39 -16.91
CA VAL A 85 -3.55 -1.64 -16.98
C VAL A 85 -3.27 -3.09 -16.56
N ILE A 86 -2.16 -3.64 -17.04
CA ILE A 86 -1.70 -4.96 -16.63
C ILE A 86 -0.46 -4.74 -15.77
N VAL A 87 -0.50 -5.19 -14.51
CA VAL A 87 0.63 -5.12 -13.58
C VAL A 87 1.01 -6.54 -13.20
N GLY A 88 2.20 -6.98 -13.61
CA GLY A 88 2.59 -8.39 -13.53
C GLY A 88 1.65 -9.27 -14.36
N LYS A 89 0.84 -10.10 -13.69
CA LYS A 89 -0.12 -11.03 -14.32
C LYS A 89 -1.59 -10.63 -14.15
N GLU A 90 -1.86 -9.52 -13.47
CA GLU A 90 -3.21 -9.09 -13.12
C GLU A 90 -3.63 -7.88 -13.95
N GLU A 91 -4.79 -7.97 -14.58
CA GLU A 91 -5.46 -6.82 -15.20
C GLU A 91 -6.26 -6.09 -14.12
N MET A 92 -6.02 -4.78 -13.98
CA MET A 92 -6.71 -3.93 -13.02
C MET A 92 -6.86 -2.51 -13.58
N THR A 93 -7.75 -1.71 -13.01
CA THR A 93 -7.85 -0.28 -13.33
C THR A 93 -6.66 0.49 -12.76
N VAL A 94 -6.37 1.66 -13.33
CA VAL A 94 -5.35 2.57 -12.77
C VAL A 94 -5.69 2.94 -11.32
N ALA A 95 -6.97 3.10 -11.00
CA ALA A 95 -7.42 3.35 -9.62
C ALA A 95 -7.10 2.19 -8.68
N GLU A 96 -7.36 0.95 -9.10
CA GLU A 96 -7.01 -0.26 -8.34
C GLU A 96 -5.50 -0.41 -8.18
N ALA A 97 -4.71 -0.14 -9.23
CA ALA A 97 -3.24 -0.17 -9.14
C ALA A 97 -2.71 0.84 -8.12
N ILE A 98 -3.28 2.04 -8.06
CA ILE A 98 -2.92 3.07 -7.07
C ILE A 98 -3.28 2.64 -5.65
N GLU A 99 -4.46 2.05 -5.43
CA GLU A 99 -4.87 1.50 -4.13
C GLU A 99 -3.96 0.33 -3.71
N ARG A 100 -3.66 -0.56 -4.65
CA ARG A 100 -2.84 -1.75 -4.43
C ARG A 100 -1.42 -1.42 -3.98
N LYS A 101 -0.87 -0.28 -4.41
CA LYS A 101 0.42 0.23 -3.86
C LYS A 101 0.39 0.44 -2.35
N GLN A 102 -0.76 0.74 -1.76
CA GLN A 102 -0.93 0.90 -0.32
C GLN A 102 -1.29 -0.43 0.34
N SER A 103 -2.24 -1.18 -0.24
CA SER A 103 -2.75 -2.41 0.35
C SER A 103 -1.80 -3.61 0.24
N ILE A 104 -0.80 -3.58 -0.66
CA ILE A 104 0.22 -4.65 -0.77
C ILE A 104 1.00 -4.85 0.53
N GLN A 105 1.04 -3.85 1.42
CA GLN A 105 1.65 -3.99 2.74
C GLN A 105 1.00 -5.11 3.58
N TYR A 106 -0.30 -5.39 3.39
CA TYR A 106 -0.97 -6.50 4.07
C TYR A 106 -0.41 -7.86 3.63
N GLU A 107 -0.15 -8.03 2.34
CA GLU A 107 0.47 -9.23 1.77
C GLU A 107 1.91 -9.39 2.27
N LYS A 108 2.67 -8.28 2.34
CA LYS A 108 4.05 -8.27 2.88
C LYS A 108 4.10 -8.67 4.34
N ASN A 109 3.20 -8.13 5.16
CA ASN A 109 3.11 -8.49 6.58
C ASN A 109 2.75 -9.98 6.75
N LEU A 110 1.83 -10.49 5.94
CA LEU A 110 1.48 -11.91 5.95
C LEU A 110 2.69 -12.78 5.56
N LEU A 111 3.41 -12.41 4.50
CA LEU A 111 4.62 -13.11 4.06
C LEU A 111 5.67 -13.18 5.18
N GLU A 112 5.93 -12.07 5.86
CA GLU A 112 6.87 -12.00 6.98
C GLU A 112 6.49 -12.96 8.11
N ILE A 113 5.21 -12.96 8.50
CA ILE A 113 4.69 -13.87 9.53
C ILE A 113 4.85 -15.33 9.12
N MET A 114 4.49 -15.67 7.87
CA MET A 114 4.59 -17.04 7.35
C MET A 114 6.05 -17.51 7.32
N GLN A 115 6.98 -16.67 6.85
CA GLN A 115 8.41 -16.98 6.84
C GLN A 115 8.95 -17.17 8.25
N HIS A 116 8.57 -16.30 9.19
CA HIS A 116 8.96 -16.41 10.59
C HIS A 116 8.45 -17.72 11.22
N GLN A 117 7.16 -18.01 11.07
CA GLN A 117 6.53 -19.22 11.62
C GLN A 117 7.14 -20.49 11.02
N TYR A 118 7.34 -20.52 9.70
CA TYR A 118 7.97 -21.65 9.03
C TYR A 118 9.38 -21.92 9.56
N ARG A 119 10.24 -20.88 9.63
CA ARG A 119 11.60 -21.00 10.16
C ARG A 119 11.60 -21.41 11.64
N SER A 120 10.76 -20.79 12.46
CA SER A 120 10.66 -21.09 13.89
C SER A 120 10.20 -22.53 14.14
N THR A 121 9.24 -23.02 13.36
CA THR A 121 8.70 -24.38 13.49
C THR A 121 9.75 -25.41 13.11
N ILE A 122 10.44 -25.24 11.97
CA ILE A 122 11.55 -26.12 11.56
C ILE A 122 12.63 -26.16 12.62
N ASN A 123 13.05 -25.01 13.14
CA ASN A 123 14.09 -24.93 14.17
C ASN A 123 13.65 -25.61 15.47
N THR A 124 12.37 -25.50 15.84
CA THR A 124 11.83 -26.13 17.05
C THR A 124 11.79 -27.65 16.90
N VAL A 125 11.28 -28.14 15.76
CA VAL A 125 11.24 -29.58 15.48
C VAL A 125 12.64 -30.18 15.43
N ALA A 126 13.57 -29.53 14.73
CA ALA A 126 14.96 -29.96 14.67
C ALA A 126 15.58 -30.02 16.07
N LYS A 127 15.45 -28.93 16.86
CA LYS A 127 16.01 -28.86 18.21
C LYS A 127 15.44 -29.93 19.15
N GLU A 128 14.12 -30.12 19.17
CA GLU A 128 13.50 -31.11 20.05
C GLU A 128 13.85 -32.52 19.63
N ASN A 129 13.88 -32.81 18.33
CA ASN A 129 14.25 -34.13 17.81
C ASN A 129 15.75 -34.43 18.02
N ASP A 130 16.63 -33.43 17.89
CA ASP A 130 18.06 -33.58 18.20
C ASP A 130 18.32 -33.87 19.69
N ALA A 131 17.43 -33.42 20.58
CA ALA A 131 17.50 -33.69 22.01
C ALA A 131 16.92 -35.06 22.42
N LEU A 132 16.16 -35.73 21.54
CA LEU A 132 15.50 -37.00 21.85
C LEU A 132 16.46 -38.14 22.18
N PRO A 133 17.60 -38.35 21.48
CA PRO A 133 18.51 -39.44 21.80
C PRO A 133 19.05 -39.39 23.24
N ALA A 134 19.39 -38.20 23.73
CA ALA A 134 19.86 -38.02 25.11
C ALA A 134 18.74 -38.25 26.14
N LYS A 135 17.52 -37.78 25.85
CA LYS A 135 16.33 -38.03 26.68
C LYS A 135 15.98 -39.52 26.70
N LEU A 136 16.08 -40.19 25.56
CA LEU A 136 15.85 -41.62 25.39
C LEU A 136 16.87 -42.44 26.18
N GLU A 137 18.15 -42.09 26.12
CA GLU A 137 19.19 -42.78 26.90
C GLU A 137 18.91 -42.68 28.41
N THR A 138 18.57 -41.48 28.88
CA THR A 138 18.17 -41.26 30.28
C THR A 138 16.92 -42.06 30.66
N TYR A 139 15.91 -42.07 29.79
CA TYR A 139 14.67 -42.83 29.99
C TYR A 139 14.92 -44.34 30.07
N LEU A 140 15.73 -44.89 29.17
CA LEU A 140 16.09 -46.31 29.17
C LEU A 140 16.87 -46.66 30.44
N ILE A 141 17.85 -45.86 30.86
CA ILE A 141 18.60 -46.08 32.12
C ILE A 141 17.64 -46.09 33.33
N ASN A 142 16.66 -45.17 33.37
CA ASN A 142 15.73 -45.05 34.50
C ASN A 142 14.73 -46.21 34.60
N ILE A 143 14.25 -46.75 33.47
CA ILE A 143 13.25 -47.82 33.47
C ILE A 143 13.88 -49.21 33.51
N LEU A 144 14.98 -49.40 32.79
CA LEU A 144 15.59 -50.71 32.56
C LEU A 144 16.78 -50.98 33.49
N GLY A 145 17.31 -49.95 34.16
CA GLY A 145 18.50 -50.07 35.00
C GLY A 145 19.76 -50.39 34.17
N ASN A 146 20.69 -51.17 34.73
CA ASN A 146 21.90 -51.59 34.01
C ASN A 146 21.53 -52.50 32.82
N LYS A 147 21.97 -52.10 31.62
CA LYS A 147 21.67 -52.73 30.31
C LYS A 147 22.09 -54.21 30.20
N ASP A 148 22.86 -54.75 31.14
CA ASP A 148 23.47 -56.08 31.07
C ASP A 148 22.55 -57.27 31.37
N LYS A 149 21.26 -57.04 31.70
CA LYS A 149 20.33 -58.11 32.12
C LYS A 149 19.01 -58.23 31.35
N GLN A 150 18.84 -57.52 30.23
CA GLN A 150 17.52 -57.40 29.60
C GLN A 150 17.42 -57.87 28.16
N SER A 151 16.18 -58.25 27.78
CA SER A 151 15.87 -58.73 26.44
C SER A 151 15.96 -57.60 25.41
N PRO A 152 16.60 -57.84 24.24
CA PRO A 152 16.62 -56.89 23.12
C PRO A 152 15.23 -56.40 22.69
N ASP A 153 14.20 -57.24 22.87
CA ASP A 153 12.82 -56.92 22.47
C ASP A 153 12.17 -55.88 23.39
N GLU A 154 12.49 -55.88 24.70
CA GLU A 154 11.94 -54.92 25.66
C GLU A 154 12.56 -53.52 25.45
N VAL A 155 13.87 -53.46 25.19
CA VAL A 155 14.59 -52.22 24.87
C VAL A 155 14.03 -51.60 23.59
N LYS A 156 13.76 -52.42 22.58
CA LYS A 156 13.20 -51.96 21.31
C LYS A 156 11.78 -51.43 21.47
N LEU A 157 10.92 -52.16 22.19
CA LEU A 157 9.54 -51.73 22.47
C LEU A 157 9.48 -50.38 23.21
N HIS A 158 10.32 -50.20 24.23
CA HIS A 158 10.38 -48.94 24.99
C HIS A 158 10.96 -47.80 24.17
N THR A 159 11.93 -48.07 23.30
CA THR A 159 12.48 -47.09 22.36
C THR A 159 11.42 -46.60 21.37
N GLU A 160 10.71 -47.51 20.71
CA GLU A 160 9.66 -47.17 19.74
C GLU A 160 8.49 -46.42 20.40
N THR A 161 8.09 -46.85 21.61
CA THR A 161 7.05 -46.16 22.39
C THR A 161 7.47 -44.77 22.82
N PHE A 162 8.74 -44.59 23.19
CA PHE A 162 9.28 -43.29 23.58
C PHE A 162 9.36 -42.34 22.38
N MET A 163 9.90 -42.79 21.25
CA MET A 163 10.00 -41.96 20.04
C MET A 163 8.61 -41.55 19.56
N LYS A 164 7.67 -42.49 19.43
CA LYS A 164 6.29 -42.19 18.98
C LYS A 164 5.55 -41.17 19.87
N ARG A 165 5.89 -41.11 21.17
CA ARG A 165 5.27 -40.17 22.11
C ARG A 165 5.94 -38.80 22.17
N ASN A 166 7.21 -38.70 21.76
CA ASN A 166 8.03 -37.51 22.00
C ASN A 166 8.63 -36.91 20.73
N GLU A 167 8.55 -37.59 19.59
CA GLU A 167 8.98 -37.06 18.29
C GLU A 167 8.07 -35.91 17.86
N TYR A 168 8.70 -34.81 17.48
CA TYR A 168 8.00 -33.64 16.96
C TYR A 168 7.80 -33.81 15.46
N GLU A 169 6.59 -33.54 15.00
CA GLU A 169 6.20 -33.51 13.61
C GLU A 169 5.80 -32.09 13.21
N ILE A 170 6.08 -31.71 11.96
CA ILE A 170 5.59 -30.45 11.38
C ILE A 170 4.18 -30.70 10.82
N ILE A 171 3.21 -29.97 11.33
CA ILE A 171 1.84 -29.97 10.79
C ILE A 171 1.73 -28.81 9.78
N ASP A 172 1.80 -29.13 8.48
CA ASP A 172 1.68 -28.15 7.40
C ASP A 172 0.55 -28.50 6.40
N PRO A 173 -0.71 -28.19 6.73
CA PRO A 173 -1.84 -28.44 5.83
C PRO A 173 -1.92 -27.44 4.66
N LEU A 174 -1.20 -26.30 4.75
CA LEU A 174 -1.28 -25.21 3.77
C LEU A 174 -0.19 -25.28 2.71
N ASN A 175 0.81 -26.14 2.91
CA ASN A 175 2.05 -26.15 2.15
C ASN A 175 2.70 -24.75 2.21
N VAL A 176 3.00 -24.31 3.43
CA VAL A 176 3.44 -22.93 3.75
C VAL A 176 4.63 -22.51 2.89
N LYS A 177 5.57 -23.41 2.60
CA LYS A 177 6.71 -23.11 1.72
C LYS A 177 6.26 -22.67 0.32
N LYS A 178 5.35 -23.41 -0.31
CA LYS A 178 4.82 -23.07 -1.64
C LYS A 178 4.02 -21.77 -1.61
N GLN A 179 3.28 -21.52 -0.53
CA GLN A 179 2.53 -20.27 -0.37
C GLN A 179 3.48 -19.07 -0.21
N ILE A 180 4.57 -19.20 0.55
CA ILE A 180 5.62 -18.19 0.68
C ILE A 180 6.21 -17.87 -0.70
N GLU A 181 6.60 -18.88 -1.48
CA GLU A 181 7.15 -18.69 -2.83
C GLU A 181 6.16 -17.96 -3.74
N SER A 182 4.91 -18.43 -3.80
CA SER A 182 3.87 -17.81 -4.63
C SER A 182 3.56 -16.37 -4.23
N LEU A 183 3.51 -16.07 -2.93
CA LEU A 183 3.20 -14.73 -2.43
C LEU A 183 4.38 -13.77 -2.64
N SER A 184 5.62 -14.23 -2.42
CA SER A 184 6.83 -13.46 -2.70
C SER A 184 6.89 -13.05 -4.17
N THR A 185 6.70 -14.00 -5.09
CA THR A 185 6.71 -13.71 -6.53
C THR A 185 5.64 -12.70 -6.92
N ARG A 186 4.40 -12.83 -6.40
CA ARG A 186 3.33 -11.86 -6.70
C ARG A 186 3.64 -10.46 -6.18
N ILE A 187 4.23 -10.35 -4.99
CA ILE A 187 4.63 -9.06 -4.42
C ILE A 187 5.75 -8.43 -5.26
N GLU A 188 6.79 -9.20 -5.58
CA GLU A 188 7.93 -8.74 -6.38
C GLU A 188 7.51 -8.29 -7.77
N GLU A 189 6.72 -9.10 -8.48
CA GLU A 189 6.19 -8.77 -9.82
C GLU A 189 5.35 -7.49 -9.80
N PHE A 190 4.57 -7.25 -8.74
CA PHE A 190 3.77 -6.03 -8.63
C PHE A 190 4.64 -4.81 -8.31
N GLU A 191 5.52 -4.91 -7.30
CA GLU A 191 6.35 -3.77 -6.87
C GLU A 191 7.35 -3.35 -7.95
N SER A 192 7.83 -4.26 -8.80
CA SER A 192 8.76 -3.92 -9.89
C SER A 192 8.09 -3.19 -11.05
N GLU A 193 6.84 -3.52 -11.36
CA GLU A 193 6.16 -3.04 -12.59
C GLU A 193 5.21 -1.86 -12.36
N VAL A 194 4.59 -1.76 -11.17
CA VAL A 194 3.46 -0.84 -10.95
C VAL A 194 3.80 0.62 -11.27
N ASP A 195 5.01 1.09 -10.94
CA ASP A 195 5.41 2.47 -11.17
C ASP A 195 5.66 2.78 -12.65
N ALA A 196 6.26 1.83 -13.38
CA ALA A 196 6.47 1.97 -14.82
C ALA A 196 5.12 2.00 -15.55
N VAL A 197 4.26 1.03 -15.25
CA VAL A 197 2.93 0.91 -15.87
C VAL A 197 2.06 2.13 -15.60
N LEU A 198 2.03 2.64 -14.35
CA LEU A 198 1.30 3.86 -14.02
C LEU A 198 1.88 5.09 -14.73
N SER A 199 3.20 5.20 -14.86
CA SER A 199 3.85 6.29 -15.57
C SER A 199 3.51 6.29 -17.06
N GLU A 200 3.58 5.12 -17.70
CA GLU A 200 3.23 4.94 -19.11
C GLU A 200 1.75 5.23 -19.37
N SER A 201 0.86 4.70 -18.52
CA SER A 201 -0.57 4.99 -18.58
C SER A 201 -0.86 6.48 -18.45
N ASN A 202 -0.18 7.17 -17.52
CA ASN A 202 -0.31 8.61 -17.35
C ASN A 202 0.17 9.42 -18.56
N ALA A 203 1.21 8.94 -19.26
CA ALA A 203 1.77 9.62 -20.43
C ALA A 203 0.91 9.41 -21.69
N THR A 204 0.26 8.26 -21.82
CA THR A 204 -0.48 7.82 -23.02
C THR A 204 -2.00 8.02 -22.93
N THR A 205 -2.54 8.24 -21.74
CA THR A 205 -3.97 8.52 -21.53
C THR A 205 -4.24 10.02 -21.56
N PHE A 206 -5.34 10.43 -22.20
CA PHE A 206 -5.71 11.83 -22.40
C PHE A 206 -7.11 12.14 -21.87
N ILE A 207 -7.28 13.36 -21.36
CA ILE A 207 -8.56 13.94 -20.97
C ILE A 207 -8.81 15.23 -21.77
N GLU A 208 -10.07 15.59 -21.92
CA GLU A 208 -10.49 16.84 -22.53
C GLU A 208 -11.21 17.68 -21.49
N VAL A 209 -10.72 18.89 -21.24
CA VAL A 209 -11.27 19.83 -20.27
C VAL A 209 -11.76 21.09 -20.97
N GLU A 210 -12.95 21.55 -20.60
CA GLU A 210 -13.44 22.86 -21.04
C GLU A 210 -12.60 23.97 -20.41
N ALA A 211 -12.05 24.84 -21.25
CA ALA A 211 -11.32 26.04 -20.86
C ALA A 211 -12.26 27.14 -20.34
#